data_AF-A0AAQ4FBG5-F1
#
_entry.id   AF-A0AAQ4FBG5-F1
#
_cell.length_a   1.000
_cell.length_b   1.000
_cell.length_c   1.000
_cell.angle_alpha   90.00
_cell.angle_beta   90.00
_cell.angle_gamma   90.00
#
_symmetry.space_group_name_H-M   'P 1'
#
loop_
_entity.id
_entity.type
_entity.pdbx_description
1 polymer ?
#
loop_
_entity_poly.entity_id
_entity_poly.type
_entity_poly.pdbx_seq_one_letter_code
_entity_poly.pdbx_strand_id
1 'polypeptide(L)'
;MTFAMGAFVCVATLVVAFVVRAWMPYEARSDPFCRSDACLAHVRLIEARIDRGVDPCVDFDAYACSRWKPASEFYGHASALTNVLLDN
;
A
#
# COMPACT_ATOMS: atom_id res chain seq x y z
N MET A 1 39.07 28.78 -34.68
CA MET A 1 39.37 28.13 -33.39
C MET A 1 38.16 28.06 -32.44
N THR A 2 37.28 29.07 -32.42
CA THR A 2 36.07 29.12 -31.55
C THR A 2 35.01 28.04 -31.82
N PHE A 3 34.75 27.66 -33.08
CA PHE A 3 33.77 26.64 -33.44
C PHE A 3 34.11 25.23 -32.92
N ALA A 4 35.40 24.87 -32.91
CA ALA A 4 35.87 23.57 -32.42
C ALA A 4 35.72 23.46 -30.89
N MET A 5 35.89 24.56 -30.17
CA MET A 5 35.67 24.62 -28.72
C MET A 5 34.19 24.44 -28.37
N GLY A 6 33.28 25.01 -29.17
CA GLY A 6 31.84 24.84 -29.00
C GLY A 6 31.39 23.38 -29.14
N ALA A 7 31.90 22.67 -30.15
CA ALA A 7 31.59 21.25 -30.35
C ALA A 7 32.08 20.38 -29.18
N PHE A 8 33.26 20.66 -28.64
CA PHE A 8 33.82 19.89 -27.54
C PHE A 8 33.02 20.05 -26.24
N VAL A 9 32.56 21.28 -25.95
CA VAL A 9 31.69 21.55 -24.80
C VAL A 9 30.36 20.82 -24.94
N CYS A 10 29.74 20.82 -26.12
CA CYS A 10 28.49 20.09 -26.36
C CYS A 10 28.66 18.57 -26.20
N VAL A 11 29.76 18.00 -26.71
CA VAL A 11 30.02 16.57 -26.56
C VAL A 11 30.26 16.24 -25.08
N ALA A 12 31.02 17.06 -24.37
CA ALA A 12 31.28 16.87 -22.95
C ALA A 12 29.99 16.93 -22.10
N THR A 13 29.08 17.87 -22.36
CA THR A 13 27.82 17.97 -21.62
C THR A 13 26.89 16.80 -21.91
N LEU A 14 26.82 16.33 -23.17
CA LEU A 14 26.04 15.15 -23.54
C LEU A 14 26.60 13.89 -22.88
N VAL A 15 27.93 13.72 -22.88
CA VAL A 15 28.59 12.60 -22.21
C VAL A 15 28.32 12.63 -20.70
N VAL A 16 28.50 13.79 -20.06
CA VAL A 16 28.22 13.94 -18.62
C VAL A 16 26.75 13.66 -18.31
N ALA A 17 25.80 14.14 -19.12
CA ALA A 17 24.38 13.86 -18.94
C ALA A 17 24.05 12.36 -19.10
N PHE A 18 24.72 11.68 -20.03
CA PHE A 18 24.53 10.25 -20.26
C PHE A 18 25.10 9.42 -19.12
N VAL A 19 26.30 9.77 -18.64
CA VAL A 19 26.92 9.17 -17.46
C VAL A 19 26.02 9.43 -16.24
N VAL A 20 25.61 10.67 -15.99
CA VAL A 20 24.73 10.99 -14.85
C VAL A 20 23.41 10.21 -14.92
N ARG A 21 22.79 10.04 -16.10
CA ARG A 21 21.59 9.19 -16.25
C ARG A 21 21.84 7.71 -16.01
N ALA A 22 22.98 7.18 -16.45
CA ALA A 22 23.30 5.77 -16.31
C ALA A 22 23.71 5.41 -14.87
N TRP A 23 24.31 6.36 -14.15
CA TRP A 23 24.84 6.16 -12.80
C TRP A 23 23.92 6.66 -11.70
N MET A 24 23.01 7.60 -11.99
CA MET A 24 21.95 7.92 -11.02
C MET A 24 21.02 6.71 -10.94
N PRO A 25 20.82 6.14 -9.73
CA PRO A 25 19.69 5.26 -9.53
C PRO A 25 18.45 6.13 -9.81
N TYR A 26 17.78 5.87 -10.92
CA TYR A 26 16.43 6.36 -11.13
C TYR A 26 15.66 5.84 -9.92
N GLU A 27 15.30 6.73 -8.98
CA GLU A 27 14.31 6.38 -7.97
C GLU A 27 13.06 6.00 -8.77
N ALA A 28 12.95 4.70 -9.04
CA ALA A 28 11.74 4.09 -9.53
C ALA A 28 10.73 4.42 -8.44
N ARG A 29 9.97 5.48 -8.66
CA ARG A 29 8.94 5.96 -7.75
C ARG A 29 8.15 4.72 -7.35
N SER A 30 8.36 4.29 -6.11
CA SER A 30 7.69 3.12 -5.59
C SER A 30 6.20 3.37 -5.80
N ASP A 31 5.52 2.38 -6.39
CA ASP A 31 4.07 2.47 -6.60
C ASP A 31 3.45 2.88 -5.26
N PRO A 32 2.62 3.95 -5.20
CA PRO A 32 2.00 4.38 -3.95
C PRO A 32 1.11 3.28 -3.33
N PHE A 33 0.80 2.22 -4.08
CA PHE A 33 -0.01 1.10 -3.62
C PHE A 33 0.82 -0.17 -3.43
N CYS A 34 0.55 -0.88 -2.34
CA CYS A 34 1.07 -2.22 -2.16
C CYS A 34 0.38 -3.20 -3.13
N ARG A 35 1.18 -4.05 -3.78
CA ARG A 35 0.70 -5.10 -4.69
C ARG A 35 1.12 -6.51 -4.25
N SER A 36 1.63 -6.65 -3.03
CA SER A 36 1.91 -7.97 -2.47
C SER A 36 0.61 -8.73 -2.27
N ASP A 37 0.65 -10.05 -2.43
CA ASP A 37 -0.53 -10.91 -2.24
C ASP A 37 -1.13 -10.74 -0.85
N ALA A 38 -0.29 -10.55 0.17
CA ALA A 38 -0.72 -10.26 1.52
C ALA A 38 -1.55 -8.97 1.61
N CYS A 39 -1.13 -7.88 0.95
CA CYS A 39 -1.85 -6.62 0.92
C CYS A 39 -3.20 -6.77 0.19
N LEU A 40 -3.21 -7.41 -0.99
CA LEU A 40 -4.43 -7.61 -1.76
C LEU A 40 -5.45 -8.50 -1.02
N ALA A 41 -4.98 -9.51 -0.29
CA ALA A 41 -5.85 -10.35 0.54
C ALA A 41 -6.54 -9.54 1.65
N HIS A 42 -5.83 -8.60 2.29
CA HIS A 42 -6.39 -7.75 3.33
C HIS A 42 -7.42 -6.77 2.78
N VAL A 43 -7.11 -6.11 1.66
CA VAL A 43 -8.05 -5.15 1.05
C VAL A 43 -9.36 -5.86 0.67
N ARG A 44 -9.28 -7.04 0.03
CA ARG A 44 -10.48 -7.83 -0.31
C ARG A 44 -11.32 -8.20 0.92
N LEU A 45 -10.66 -8.53 2.04
CA LEU A 45 -11.36 -8.81 3.29
C LEU A 45 -12.08 -7.57 3.81
N ILE A 46 -11.44 -6.40 3.80
CA ILE A 46 -12.05 -5.14 4.24
C ILE A 46 -13.23 -4.78 3.34
N GLU A 47 -13.06 -4.83 2.01
CA GLU A 47 -14.11 -4.52 1.04
C GLU A 47 -15.34 -5.41 1.19
N ALA A 48 -15.14 -6.68 1.55
CA ALA A 48 -16.24 -7.61 1.79
C ALA A 48 -17.03 -7.29 3.09
N ARG A 49 -16.48 -6.48 3.99
CA ARG A 49 -17.02 -6.23 5.33
C ARG A 49 -17.56 -4.81 5.55
N ILE A 50 -17.10 -3.84 4.78
CA ILE A 50 -17.64 -2.47 4.80
C ILE A 50 -18.91 -2.37 3.95
N ASP A 51 -19.76 -1.39 4.27
CA ASP A 51 -20.93 -1.04 3.48
C ASP A 51 -20.80 0.34 2.85
N ARG A 52 -20.46 0.35 1.55
CA ARG A 52 -20.30 1.57 0.76
C ARG A 52 -21.62 2.29 0.44
N GLY A 53 -22.77 1.73 0.82
CA GLY A 53 -24.06 2.39 0.70
C GLY A 53 -24.35 3.39 1.84
N VAL A 54 -23.55 3.37 2.90
CA VAL A 54 -23.65 4.29 4.04
C VAL A 54 -22.66 5.44 3.85
N ASP A 55 -23.06 6.67 4.17
CA ASP A 55 -22.14 7.80 4.21
C ASP A 55 -21.28 7.75 5.50
N PRO A 56 -19.96 7.56 5.40
CA PRO A 56 -19.09 7.49 6.57
C PRO A 56 -19.03 8.80 7.38
N CYS A 57 -19.42 9.94 6.79
CA CYS A 57 -19.50 11.21 7.51
C CYS A 57 -20.74 11.31 8.40
N VAL A 58 -21.77 10.50 8.14
CA VAL A 58 -23.01 10.45 8.91
C VAL A 58 -22.97 9.32 9.92
N ASP A 59 -22.58 8.12 9.48
CA ASP A 59 -22.50 6.93 10.33
C ASP A 59 -21.33 6.03 9.91
N PHE A 60 -20.17 6.30 10.51
CA PHE A 60 -18.97 5.51 10.26
C PHE A 60 -19.09 4.08 10.81
N ASP A 61 -19.87 3.84 11.86
CA ASP A 61 -20.02 2.50 12.42
C ASP A 61 -20.82 1.61 11.46
N ALA A 62 -21.95 2.10 10.94
CA ALA A 62 -22.70 1.38 9.93
C ALA A 62 -21.89 1.21 8.62
N TYR A 63 -21.07 2.19 8.24
CA TYR A 63 -20.16 2.05 7.09
C TYR A 63 -19.10 0.97 7.32
N ALA A 64 -18.43 0.98 8.47
CA ALA A 64 -17.27 0.15 8.72
C ALA A 64 -17.64 -1.25 9.21
N CYS A 65 -18.65 -1.38 10.06
CA CYS A 65 -18.91 -2.56 10.91
C CYS A 65 -20.14 -3.39 10.49
N SER A 66 -21.05 -2.84 9.69
CA SER A 66 -22.38 -3.46 9.44
C SER A 66 -22.37 -4.88 8.88
N ARG A 67 -21.31 -5.30 8.17
CA ARG A 67 -21.18 -6.65 7.60
C ARG A 67 -20.09 -7.50 8.29
N TRP A 68 -19.58 -7.00 9.41
CA TRP A 68 -18.75 -7.80 10.30
C TRP A 68 -19.63 -8.74 11.10
N LYS A 69 -19.09 -9.95 11.36
CA LYS A 69 -19.84 -10.93 12.14
C LYS A 69 -20.07 -10.40 13.56
N PRO A 70 -21.25 -10.62 14.14
CA PRO A 70 -21.57 -10.10 15.46
C PRO A 70 -20.57 -10.64 16.49
N ALA A 71 -20.21 -9.79 17.45
CA ALA A 71 -19.29 -10.15 18.52
C ALA A 71 -19.78 -11.37 19.33
N SER A 72 -21.06 -11.74 19.26
CA SER A 72 -21.59 -12.98 19.86
C SER A 72 -20.92 -14.25 19.34
N GLU A 73 -20.50 -14.28 18.07
CA GLU A 73 -19.72 -15.39 17.49
C GLU A 73 -18.28 -15.39 18.03
N PHE A 74 -17.75 -14.21 18.35
CA PHE A 74 -16.42 -14.04 18.96
C PHE A 74 -16.42 -14.37 20.46
N TYR A 75 -17.43 -13.94 21.22
CA TYR A 75 -17.60 -14.28 22.64
C TYR A 75 -17.85 -15.77 22.85
N GLY A 76 -18.55 -16.46 21.93
CA GLY A 76 -18.66 -17.92 21.95
C GLY A 76 -17.30 -18.62 21.85
N HIS A 77 -16.41 -18.14 20.97
CA HIS A 77 -15.05 -18.66 20.83
C HIS A 77 -14.13 -18.27 21.99
N ALA A 78 -14.22 -17.05 22.50
CA ALA A 78 -13.47 -16.61 23.67
C ALA A 78 -13.87 -17.39 24.92
N SER A 79 -15.17 -17.69 25.10
CA SER A 79 -15.68 -18.52 26.19
C SER A 79 -15.20 -19.97 26.08
N ALA A 80 -15.17 -20.52 24.86
CA ALA A 80 -14.62 -21.85 24.61
C ALA A 80 -13.11 -21.91 24.90
N LEU A 81 -12.35 -20.87 24.56
CA LEU A 81 -10.92 -20.77 24.85
C LEU A 81 -10.66 -20.59 26.35
N THR A 82 -11.46 -19.83 27.09
CA THR A 82 -11.33 -19.76 28.56
C THR A 82 -11.60 -21.09 29.23
N ASN A 83 -12.53 -21.91 28.74
CA ASN A 83 -12.75 -23.24 29.31
C ASN A 83 -11.55 -24.17 29.06
N VAL A 84 -10.97 -24.15 27.84
CA VAL A 84 -9.75 -24.93 27.52
C VAL A 84 -8.52 -24.47 28.31
N LEU A 85 -8.42 -23.17 28.62
CA LEU A 85 -7.33 -22.61 29.43
C LEU A 85 -7.50 -22.81 30.94
N LEU A 86 -8.71 -23.17 31.40
CA LEU A 86 -9.01 -23.46 32.81
C LEU A 86 -9.03 -24.98 33.12
N ASP A 87 -9.05 -25.83 32.10
CA ASP A 87 -8.98 -27.30 32.19
C ASP A 87 -7.54 -27.85 32.10
N ASN A 88 -6.51 -26.99 32.18
CA ASN A 88 -5.08 -27.36 32.20
C ASN A 88 -4.33 -26.55 33.28
#